data_AF-A0A8J5M0Q3-F1
#
_entry.id   AF-A0A8J5M0Q3-F1
#
_cell.length_a   1.000
_cell.length_b   1.000
_cell.length_c   1.000
_cell.angle_alpha   90.00
_cell.angle_beta   90.00
_cell.angle_gamma   90.00
#
_symmetry.space_group_name_H-M   'P 1'
#
loop_
_entity.id
_entity.type
_entity.pdbx_description
1 polymer ?
#
loop_
_entity_poly.entity_id
_entity_poly.type
_entity_poly.pdbx_seq_one_letter_code
_entity_poly.pdbx_strand_id
1 'polypeptide(L)'
;MTDTTELRVSENFPRVPKACEKVAIKFFACFYEHGKQPKGESDTEVGNVALEKCKDAMLAYNACVDTEVAKNPKELFRVPEAYRTRD
;
A
#
# COMPACT_ATOMS: atom_id res chain seq x y z
N MET A 1 -3.20 21.60 2.27
CA MET A 1 -3.84 21.30 3.56
C MET A 1 -3.97 19.79 3.62
N THR A 2 -3.00 19.12 4.24
CA THR A 2 -3.06 17.66 4.43
C THR A 2 -3.88 17.40 5.68
N ASP A 3 -5.07 16.83 5.50
CA ASP A 3 -5.99 16.46 6.56
C ASP A 3 -5.35 15.37 7.43
N THR A 4 -5.19 15.64 8.72
CA THR A 4 -4.40 14.81 9.67
C THR A 4 -5.21 13.66 10.28
N THR A 5 -6.30 13.22 9.63
CA THR A 5 -7.25 12.28 10.25
C THR A 5 -7.54 11.03 9.44
N GLU A 6 -6.98 10.88 8.24
CA GLU A 6 -7.25 9.72 7.38
C GLU A 6 -6.05 8.77 7.35
N LEU A 7 -6.25 7.51 7.73
CA LEU A 7 -5.21 6.49 7.60
C LEU A 7 -4.95 6.25 6.10
N ARG A 8 -3.75 6.60 5.65
CA ARG A 8 -3.33 6.46 4.26
C ARG A 8 -2.04 5.65 4.15
N VAL A 9 -1.99 4.80 3.13
CA VAL A 9 -0.77 4.12 2.73
C VAL A 9 0.20 5.10 2.07
N SER A 10 1.49 4.77 2.09
CA SER A 10 2.54 5.54 1.42
C SER A 10 2.21 5.77 -0.07
N GLU A 11 2.59 6.94 -0.60
CA GLU A 11 2.55 7.26 -2.04
C GLU A 11 3.35 6.27 -2.90
N ASN A 12 4.27 5.53 -2.28
CA ASN A 12 5.07 4.50 -2.91
C ASN A 12 4.38 3.12 -2.93
N PHE A 13 3.17 2.99 -2.37
CA PHE A 13 2.39 1.76 -2.45
C PHE A 13 2.12 1.34 -3.91
N PRO A 14 2.09 0.03 -4.25
CA PRO A 14 2.33 -1.15 -3.41
C PRO A 14 3.80 -1.64 -3.42
N ARG A 15 4.79 -0.74 -3.54
CA ARG A 15 6.20 -1.16 -3.64
C ARG A 15 6.66 -1.86 -2.35
N VAL A 16 7.42 -2.94 -2.54
CA VAL A 16 8.10 -3.65 -1.46
C VAL A 16 9.60 -3.74 -1.77
N PRO A 17 10.40 -2.73 -1.41
CA PRO A 17 11.85 -2.87 -1.40
C PRO A 17 12.24 -4.09 -0.56
N LYS A 18 13.28 -4.83 -0.98
CA LYS A 18 13.70 -6.07 -0.29
C LYS A 18 13.92 -5.87 1.22
N ALA A 19 14.45 -4.71 1.61
CA ALA A 19 14.65 -4.36 3.03
C ALA A 19 13.33 -4.25 3.83
N CYS A 20 12.22 -3.95 3.16
CA CYS A 20 10.90 -3.77 3.78
C CYS A 20 9.99 -5.01 3.69
N GLU A 21 10.47 -6.11 3.12
CA GLU A 21 9.67 -7.32 2.90
C GLU A 21 8.98 -7.83 4.18
N LYS A 22 9.72 -7.86 5.30
CA LYS A 22 9.18 -8.35 6.58
C LYS A 22 8.03 -7.48 7.13
N VAL A 23 8.15 -6.16 7.04
CA VAL A 23 7.09 -5.25 7.50
C VAL A 23 5.92 -5.22 6.52
N ALA A 24 6.19 -5.33 5.22
CA ALA A 24 5.17 -5.43 4.19
C ALA A 24 4.32 -6.69 4.34
N ILE A 25 4.92 -7.87 4.53
CA ILE A 25 4.19 -9.12 4.73
C ILE A 25 3.22 -9.01 5.92
N LYS A 26 3.66 -8.41 7.03
CA LYS A 26 2.80 -8.21 8.20
C LYS A 26 1.60 -7.31 7.89
N PHE A 27 1.84 -6.18 7.23
CA PHE A 27 0.78 -5.26 6.84
C PHE A 27 -0.21 -5.93 5.87
N PHE A 28 0.29 -6.51 4.78
CA PHE A 28 -0.55 -7.12 3.75
C PHE A 28 -1.33 -8.34 4.27
N ALA A 29 -0.74 -9.15 5.15
CA ALA A 29 -1.45 -10.27 5.77
C ALA A 29 -2.60 -9.78 6.64
N CYS A 30 -2.36 -8.79 7.51
CA CYS A 30 -3.40 -8.19 8.34
C CYS A 30 -4.50 -7.54 7.49
N PHE A 31 -4.11 -6.76 6.49
CA PHE A 31 -5.05 -6.07 5.62
C PHE A 31 -5.90 -7.05 4.80
N TYR A 32 -5.31 -8.15 4.32
CA TYR A 32 -6.04 -9.20 3.62
C TYR A 32 -7.03 -9.92 4.54
N GLU A 33 -6.63 -10.22 5.77
CA GLU A 33 -7.50 -10.89 6.75
C GLU A 33 -8.73 -10.05 7.09
N HIS A 34 -8.56 -8.74 7.28
CA HIS A 34 -9.64 -7.85 7.73
C HIS A 34 -10.36 -7.09 6.60
N GLY A 35 -9.74 -6.95 5.43
CA GLY A 35 -10.28 -6.23 4.27
C GLY A 35 -10.99 -7.12 3.25
N LYS A 36 -11.06 -8.43 3.49
CA LYS A 36 -11.72 -9.37 2.58
C LYS A 36 -13.24 -9.23 2.64
N GLN A 37 -13.86 -8.86 1.52
CA GLN A 37 -15.31 -8.83 1.39
C GLN A 37 -15.89 -10.23 1.10
N PRO A 38 -17.03 -10.59 1.69
CA PRO A 38 -17.80 -11.76 1.29
C PRO A 38 -18.26 -11.66 -0.17
N LYS A 39 -18.39 -12.81 -0.84
CA LYS A 39 -18.84 -12.85 -2.24
C LYS A 39 -20.27 -12.33 -2.34
N GLY A 40 -20.47 -11.26 -3.11
CA GLY A 40 -21.80 -10.67 -3.35
C GLY A 40 -22.15 -9.50 -2.42
N GLU A 41 -21.27 -9.17 -1.47
CA GLU A 41 -21.41 -8.00 -0.60
C GLU A 41 -20.37 -6.95 -0.99
N SER A 42 -20.80 -5.70 -1.10
CA SER A 42 -19.93 -4.55 -1.39
C SER A 42 -20.04 -3.56 -0.25
N ASP A 43 -19.24 -3.77 0.79
CA ASP A 43 -19.11 -2.83 1.92
C ASP A 43 -17.95 -1.86 1.66
N THR A 44 -18.26 -0.62 1.31
CA THR A 44 -17.26 0.41 0.99
C THR A 44 -16.37 0.77 2.19
N GLU A 45 -16.78 0.47 3.43
CA GLU A 45 -16.04 0.83 4.64
C GLU A 45 -15.07 -0.24 5.12
N VAL A 46 -15.17 -1.47 4.60
CA VAL A 46 -14.34 -2.59 5.05
C VAL A 46 -12.84 -2.30 4.92
N GLY A 47 -12.45 -1.53 3.90
CA GLY A 47 -11.07 -1.11 3.67
C GLY A 47 -10.59 -0.16 4.77
N ASN A 48 -11.40 0.84 5.13
CA ASN A 48 -11.10 1.78 6.21
C ASN A 48 -10.99 1.05 7.56
N VAL A 49 -11.92 0.13 7.83
CA VAL A 49 -11.88 -0.71 9.04
C VAL A 49 -10.63 -1.58 9.08
N ALA A 50 -10.21 -2.15 7.94
CA ALA A 50 -8.99 -2.93 7.86
C ALA A 50 -7.73 -2.06 8.08
N LEU A 51 -7.69 -0.83 7.56
CA LEU A 51 -6.60 0.10 7.83
C LEU A 51 -6.50 0.47 9.31
N GLU A 52 -7.64 0.71 9.98
CA GLU A 52 -7.66 0.99 11.43
C GLU A 52 -7.13 -0.22 12.24
N LYS A 53 -7.59 -1.43 11.92
CA LYS A 53 -7.12 -2.66 12.59
C LYS A 53 -5.64 -2.94 12.34
N CYS A 54 -5.12 -2.57 11.17
CA CYS A 54 -3.76 -2.84 10.75
C CYS A 54 -2.83 -1.62 10.85
N LYS A 55 -3.25 -0.57 11.57
CA LYS A 55 -2.59 0.74 11.61
C LYS A 55 -1.11 0.66 11.95
N ASP A 56 -0.73 -0.09 12.98
CA ASP A 56 0.67 -0.17 13.41
C ASP A 56 1.55 -0.84 12.34
N ALA A 57 1.02 -1.90 11.71
CA ALA A 57 1.70 -2.57 10.61
C ALA A 57 1.79 -1.67 9.36
N MET A 58 0.75 -0.89 9.09
CA MET A 58 0.72 0.09 8.00
C MET A 58 1.76 1.19 8.22
N LEU A 59 1.85 1.76 9.42
CA LEU A 59 2.82 2.80 9.75
C LEU A 59 4.26 2.29 9.63
N ALA A 60 4.53 1.06 10.10
CA ALA A 60 5.85 0.43 9.95
C ALA A 60 6.21 0.17 8.47
N TYR A 61 5.24 -0.26 7.67
CA TYR A 61 5.40 -0.42 6.23
C TYR A 61 5.70 0.91 5.56
N ASN A 62 4.86 1.95 5.78
CA ASN A 62 5.02 3.27 5.19
C ASN A 62 6.41 3.85 5.50
N ALA A 63 6.79 3.85 6.78
CA ALA A 63 8.09 4.38 7.21
C ALA A 63 9.27 3.68 6.52
N CYS A 64 9.22 2.35 6.39
CA CYS A 64 10.27 1.61 5.71
C CYS A 64 10.32 1.92 4.21
N VAL A 65 9.18 1.86 3.52
CA VAL A 65 9.12 2.06 2.07
C VAL A 65 9.53 3.48 1.70
N ASP A 66 9.01 4.49 2.40
CA ASP A 66 9.36 5.89 2.13
C ASP A 66 10.86 6.12 2.33
N THR A 67 11.44 5.54 3.37
CA THR A 67 12.88 5.60 3.62
C THR A 67 13.70 4.92 2.52
N GLU A 68 13.33 3.70 2.12
CA GLU A 68 14.09 2.92 1.15
C GLU A 68 13.96 3.44 -0.29
N VAL A 69 12.78 3.95 -0.65
CA VAL A 69 12.57 4.60 -1.95
C VAL A 69 13.28 5.94 -2.02
N ALA A 70 13.31 6.72 -0.94
CA ALA A 70 14.08 7.97 -0.89
C ALA A 70 15.60 7.73 -1.01
N LYS A 71 16.13 6.64 -0.43
CA LYS A 71 17.54 6.26 -0.56
C LYS A 71 17.91 5.82 -1.97
N ASN A 72 17.02 5.09 -2.63
CA ASN A 72 17.24 4.52 -3.96
C ASN A 72 16.09 4.90 -4.90
N PRO A 73 16.02 6.17 -5.35
CA PRO A 73 14.99 6.59 -6.27
C PRO A 73 15.21 5.87 -7.61
N LYS A 74 14.44 4.80 -7.85
CA LYS A 74 14.40 4.19 -9.19
C LYS A 74 13.66 5.15 -10.11
N GLU A 75 14.34 5.60 -11.16
CA GLU A 75 13.68 6.27 -12.28
C GLU A 75 12.68 5.29 -12.91
N LEU A 76 11.39 5.60 -12.73
CA LEU A 76 10.34 4.88 -13.44
C LEU A 76 10.28 5.41 -14.85
N PHE A 77 10.93 4.73 -15.78
CA PHE A 77 10.67 4.97 -17.19
C PHE A 77 9.25 4.51 -17.51
N ARG A 78 8.40 5.45 -17.93
CA ARG A 78 7.10 5.10 -18.49
C ARG A 78 7.38 4.22 -19.71
N VAL A 79 6.72 3.07 -19.80
CA VAL A 79 6.75 2.24 -21.00
C VAL A 79 6.33 3.14 -22.17
N PRO A 80 7.13 3.20 -23.26
CA PRO A 80 6.79 3.99 -24.42
C PRO A 80 5.38 3.64 -24.91
N GLU A 81 4.62 4.64 -25.36
CA GLU A 81 3.21 4.43 -25.73
C GLU A 81 3.01 3.34 -26.79
N ALA A 82 3.99 3.14 -27.67
CA ALA A 82 4.00 2.07 -28.67
C ALA A 82 3.87 0.65 -28.08
N TYR A 83 4.20 0.45 -26.81
CA TYR A 83 4.10 -0.84 -26.11
C TYR A 83 2.97 -0.87 -25.07
N ARG A 84 2.13 0.17 -24.99
CA ARG A 84 0.90 0.12 -24.19
C ARG A 84 -0.20 -0.51 -25.03
N THR A 85 -0.44 -1.81 -24.83
CA THR A 85 -1.60 -2.49 -25.41
C THR A 85 -2.88 -1.81 -24.91
N ARG A 86 -3.66 -1.26 -25.85
CA ARG A 86 -5.05 -0.87 -25.62
C ARG A 86 -5.90 -2.11 -25.85
N ASP A 87 -6.35 -2.73 -24.77
CA ASP A 87 -7.55 -3.59 -24.79
C ASP A 87 -8.77 -2.74 -24.42
#